data_AF-A0A9D6J4M2-F1
#
_entry.id   AF-A0A9D6J4M2-F1
#
_cell.length_a   1.000
_cell.length_b   1.000
_cell.length_c   1.000
_cell.angle_alpha   90.00
_cell.angle_beta   90.00
_cell.angle_gamma   90.00
#
_symmetry.space_group_name_H-M   'P 1'
#
loop_
_entity.id
_entity.type
_entity.pdbx_description
1 polymer ?
#
loop_
_entity_poly.entity_id
_entity_poly.type
_entity_poly.pdbx_seq_one_letter_code
_entity_poly.pdbx_strand_id
1 'polypeptide(L)' 'MEKLRAFWKETSRYLKEVWIEVRPTKGRVAWPSFESIKLATKAVLISSLGLGMFIGILDYFLSTILQGIIKY' A
#
# COMPACT_ATOMS: atom_id res chain seq x y z
N MET A 1 31.98 20.77 20.42
CA MET A 1 31.26 19.97 21.44
C MET A 1 29.83 20.45 21.68
N GLU A 2 29.56 21.75 21.78
CA GLU A 2 28.19 22.26 22.02
C GLU A 2 27.19 22.01 20.89
N LYS A 3 27.60 22.22 19.62
CA LYS A 3 26.73 21.92 18.46
C LYS A 3 26.28 20.46 18.41
N LEU A 4 27.19 19.54 18.76
CA LEU A 4 26.90 18.11 18.89
C LEU A 4 25.88 17.86 20.00
N ARG A 5 26.05 18.46 21.19
CA ARG A 5 25.08 18.31 22.29
C ARG A 5 23.70 18.88 21.93
N ALA A 6 23.66 20.01 21.24
CA ALA A 6 22.41 20.62 20.76
C ALA A 6 21.70 19.72 19.75
N PHE A 7 22.43 19.19 18.77
CA PHE A 7 21.91 18.24 17.78
C PHE A 7 21.35 16.98 18.45
N TRP A 8 22.11 16.35 19.37
CA TRP A 8 21.65 15.18 20.12
C TRP A 8 20.39 15.46 20.95
N LYS A 9 20.29 16.65 21.57
CA LYS A 9 19.12 17.08 22.33
C LYS A 9 17.89 17.25 21.42
N GLU A 10 18.08 17.76 20.22
CA GLU A 10 17.00 17.95 19.26
C GLU A 10 16.55 16.63 18.64
N THR A 11 17.47 15.77 18.20
CA THR A 11 17.16 14.43 17.66
C THR A 11 16.45 13.56 18.70
N SER A 12 16.91 13.57 19.95
CA SER A 12 16.24 12.81 21.02
C SER A 12 14.82 13.30 21.29
N ARG A 13 14.56 14.61 21.20
CA ARG A 13 13.20 15.17 21.28
C ARG A 13 12.33 14.67 20.13
N TYR A 14 12.83 14.73 18.90
CA TYR A 14 12.12 14.23 17.72
C TYR A 14 11.79 12.74 17.82
N LEU A 15 12.75 11.90 18.19
CA LEU A 15 12.53 10.46 18.35
C LEU A 15 11.50 10.16 19.44
N LYS A 16 11.47 10.95 20.51
CA LYS A 16 10.47 10.83 21.57
C LYS A 16 9.07 11.19 21.09
N GLU A 17 8.93 12.23 20.28
CA GLU A 17 7.65 12.63 19.68
C GLU A 17 7.12 11.56 18.72
N VAL A 18 7.99 11.06 17.82
CA VAL A 18 7.66 9.95 16.91
C VAL A 18 7.26 8.71 17.69
N TRP A 19 7.99 8.36 18.75
CA TRP A 19 7.64 7.21 19.59
C TRP A 19 6.28 7.36 20.27
N ILE A 20 5.92 8.56 20.73
CA ILE A 20 4.60 8.81 21.33
C ILE A 20 3.48 8.59 20.31
N GLU A 21 3.69 8.96 19.06
CA GLU A 21 2.73 8.79 17.98
C GLU A 21 2.64 7.34 17.48
N VAL A 22 3.79 6.67 17.38
CA VAL A 22 3.96 5.33 16.81
C VAL A 22 3.81 4.22 17.86
N ARG A 23 3.73 4.50 19.18
CA ARG A 23 3.65 3.42 20.19
C ARG A 23 2.41 2.51 20.01
N PRO A 24 2.54 1.17 20.18
CA PRO A 24 1.46 0.22 19.89
C PRO A 24 0.17 0.37 20.69
N THR A 25 0.25 0.85 21.94
CA THR A 25 -0.88 0.78 22.90
C THR A 25 -1.65 2.08 23.06
N LYS A 26 -1.02 3.23 22.80
CA LYS A 26 -1.60 4.58 23.01
C LYS A 26 -1.11 5.58 21.95
N GLY A 27 -0.63 5.08 20.81
CA GLY A 27 -0.22 5.87 19.66
C GLY A 27 -1.44 6.22 18.80
N ARG A 28 -1.26 7.18 17.89
CA ARG A 28 -2.29 7.54 16.90
C ARG A 28 -2.23 6.64 15.67
N VAL A 29 -1.12 5.93 15.48
CA VAL A 29 -0.93 4.99 14.38
C VAL A 29 -1.69 3.71 14.66
N ALA A 30 -2.52 3.29 13.71
CA ALA A 30 -3.16 2.00 13.73
C ALA A 30 -2.13 0.90 13.43
N TRP A 31 -1.76 0.14 14.45
CA TRP A 31 -0.92 -1.03 14.25
C TRP A 31 -1.74 -2.17 13.68
N PRO A 32 -1.27 -2.81 12.61
CA PRO A 32 -2.01 -3.90 11.99
C PRO A 32 -2.04 -5.11 12.92
N SER A 33 -3.18 -5.79 12.94
CA SER A 33 -3.29 -7.15 13.46
C SER A 33 -3.00 -8.15 12.34
N PHE A 34 -2.67 -9.39 12.71
CA PHE A 34 -2.50 -10.45 11.71
C PHE A 34 -3.74 -10.61 10.83
N GLU A 35 -4.93 -10.49 11.42
CA GLU A 35 -6.20 -10.54 10.70
C GLU A 35 -6.40 -9.35 9.75
N SER A 36 -6.00 -8.14 10.14
CA SER A 36 -6.12 -6.97 9.25
C SER A 36 -5.20 -7.09 8.04
N ILE A 37 -4.00 -7.65 8.22
CA ILE A 37 -3.07 -7.94 7.12
C ILE A 37 -3.68 -8.99 6.19
N LYS A 38 -4.21 -10.09 6.74
CA LYS A 38 -4.83 -11.17 5.95
C LYS A 38 -6.00 -10.65 5.12
N LEU A 39 -6.85 -9.81 5.70
CA LEU A 39 -8.01 -9.23 5.02
C LEU A 39 -7.58 -8.25 3.91
N ALA A 40 -6.60 -7.39 4.18
CA ALA A 40 -6.04 -6.48 3.18
C ALA A 40 -5.41 -7.25 2.01
N THR A 41 -4.59 -8.27 2.29
CA THR A 41 -3.98 -9.12 1.25
C THR A 41 -5.03 -9.83 0.41
N LYS A 42 -6.08 -10.39 1.03
CA LYS A 42 -7.18 -11.02 0.30
C LYS A 42 -7.89 -10.03 -0.63
N ALA A 43 -8.14 -8.81 -0.16
CA ALA A 43 -8.78 -7.76 -0.98
C ALA A 43 -7.90 -7.39 -2.18
N VAL A 44 -6.59 -7.22 -1.98
CA VAL A 44 -5.64 -6.90 -3.06
C VAL A 44 -5.57 -8.04 -4.08
N LEU A 45 -5.52 -9.31 -3.63
CA LEU A 45 -5.50 -10.46 -4.53
C LEU A 45 -6.76 -10.55 -5.39
N ILE A 46 -7.94 -10.43 -4.78
CA ILE A 46 -9.23 -10.52 -5.49
C ILE A 46 -9.38 -9.35 -6.47
N SER A 47 -9.05 -8.13 -6.06
CA SER A 47 -9.15 -6.95 -6.93
C SER A 47 -8.17 -7.02 -8.10
N SER A 48 -6.93 -7.46 -7.86
CA SER A 48 -5.92 -7.59 -8.93
C SER A 48 -6.31 -8.68 -9.94
N LEU A 49 -6.79 -9.84 -9.46
CA LEU A 49 -7.28 -10.91 -10.32
C LEU A 49 -8.51 -10.49 -11.12
N GLY A 50 -9.47 -9.82 -10.47
CA GLY A 50 -10.68 -9.31 -11.13
C GLY A 50 -10.34 -8.29 -12.21
N LEU A 51 -9.44 -7.35 -11.92
CA LEU A 51 -9.00 -6.35 -12.89
C LEU A 51 -8.24 -6.99 -14.06
N GLY A 52 -7.32 -7.91 -13.78
CA GLY A 52 -6.59 -8.64 -14.81
C GLY A 52 -7.51 -9.45 -15.72
N MET A 53 -8.50 -10.14 -15.15
CA MET A 53 -9.52 -10.87 -15.91
C MET A 53 -10.37 -9.93 -16.76
N PHE A 54 -10.80 -8.79 -16.21
CA PHE A 54 -11.57 -7.79 -16.94
C PHE A 54 -10.81 -7.25 -18.15
N ILE A 55 -9.55 -6.87 -17.96
CA ILE A 55 -8.67 -6.39 -19.03
C ILE A 55 -8.49 -7.49 -20.09
N GLY A 56 -8.20 -8.72 -19.69
CA GLY A 56 -8.00 -9.83 -20.62
C GLY A 56 -9.25 -10.16 -21.45
N ILE A 57 -10.43 -10.09 -20.84
CA ILE A 57 -11.71 -10.27 -21.55
C ILE A 57 -11.90 -9.15 -22.57
N LEU A 58 -11.70 -7.89 -22.17
CA LEU A 58 -11.83 -6.76 -23.09
C LEU A 58 -10.87 -6.87 -24.26
N ASP A 59 -9.60 -7.21 -24.00
CA ASP A 59 -8.59 -7.37 -25.04
C ASP A 59 -8.97 -8.47 -26.05
N TYR A 60 -9.44 -9.62 -25.55
CA TYR A 60 -9.94 -10.71 -26.39
C TYR A 60 -11.13 -10.27 -27.25
N PHE A 61 -12.11 -9.59 -26.67
CA PHE A 61 -13.30 -9.11 -27.40
C PHE A 61 -12.92 -8.09 -28.48
N LEU A 62 -12.10 -7.10 -28.14
CA LEU A 62 -11.65 -6.08 -29.08
C LEU A 62 -10.81 -6.68 -30.21
N SER A 63 -9.88 -7.58 -29.90
CA SER A 63 -9.09 -8.31 -30.90
C SER A 63 -9.98 -9.12 -31.84
N THR A 64 -10.99 -9.80 -31.31
CA THR A 64 -11.93 -10.59 -32.13
C THR A 64 -12.71 -9.70 -33.10
N ILE A 65 -13.21 -8.55 -32.64
CA ILE A 65 -13.89 -7.58 -33.49
C ILE A 65 -12.95 -7.07 -34.58
N LEU A 66 -11.72 -6.70 -34.21
CA LEU A 66 -10.72 -6.14 -35.10
C LEU A 66 -10.30 -7.15 -36.18
N GLN A 67 -10.09 -8.42 -35.80
CA GLN A 67 -9.84 -9.50 -36.76
C GLN A 67 -11.03 -9.75 -37.68
N GLY A 68 -12.26 -9.65 -37.16
CA GLY A 68 -13.47 -9.73 -37.96
C GLY A 68 -13.56 -8.63 -39.02
N ILE A 69 -13.14 -7.41 -38.69
CA ILE A 69 -13.10 -6.27 -39.62
C ILE A 69 -11.96 -6.41 -40.64
N ILE A 70 -10.74 -6.76 -40.20
CA ILE A 70 -9.57 -6.84 -41.09
C ILE A 70 -9.68 -8.00 -42.09
N LYS A 71 -10.32 -9.10 -41.68
CA LYS A 71 -10.44 -10.31 -42.51
C LYS A 71 -11.61 -10.24 -43.51
N TYR A 72 -12.46 -9.21 -43.41
CA TYR A 72 -13.51 -8.86 -44.37
C TYR A 72 -13.05 -7.72 -45.27
#